data_AF-A0A5B6U8X0-F1
#
_entry.id   AF-A0A5B6U8X0-F1
#
_cell.length_a   1.000
_cell.length_b   1.000
_cell.length_c   1.000
_cell.angle_alpha   90.00
_cell.angle_beta   90.00
_cell.angle_gamma   90.00
#
_symmetry.space_group_name_H-M   'P 1'
#
loop_
_entity.id
_entity.type
_entity.pdbx_description
1 polymer ?
#
loop_
_entity_poly.entity_id
_entity_poly.type
_entity_poly.pdbx_seq_one_letter_code
_entity_poly.pdbx_strand_id
1 'polypeptide(L)'
;MAYLKHLSDKYFDINIADVEIRQTRDGSGIRRFALVEGAWIMVVVKSGIKEKFNQMEFGMILILFVASIPTILAEDISYGTIVVDGTTSIAQTDDNFVCATIDWWPHDKCDYKQCPWNYTSAITLDLSHPILTKAIQAFNRLRIRIGGSLQDQVLYNVGNLKSPCHPFRKMKHGLFGFSKGCLQMKRWDELNHFFNATSVMLTFGLNALYGRHKKKGSLWGGEWDSSNARDFIKYSISKGYQIDSWEYGNELSGNGVGAHVHADRYGKDLIHLKKIIKELYKGCQFEPSLVAPGGFFNQQWFTKLLQVSGSNVLDAISHHIYNLGAGSDPKLVSKILDPNHLNKVANTFINLARTVQTHGPWSSAWVGESGGAYNSGGPHVSDTFVNSFWYLDQLGMASKYHTKVYCRQTLIGGNYGLLNATTYVPNPDYYRQEIDI
;
A
#
# COMPACT_ATOMS: atom_id res chain seq x y z
N MET A 1 3.60 -11.28 25.02
CA MET A 1 4.48 -12.30 25.64
C MET A 1 4.02 -13.74 25.42
N ALA A 2 2.74 -14.10 25.64
CA ALA A 2 2.28 -15.49 25.49
C ALA A 2 2.38 -16.06 24.05
N TYR A 3 2.15 -15.23 23.03
CA TYR A 3 2.23 -15.63 21.62
C TYR A 3 3.68 -15.82 21.12
N LEU A 4 4.60 -14.97 21.58
CA LEU A 4 6.04 -15.09 21.30
C LEU A 4 6.65 -16.33 21.97
N LYS A 5 6.17 -16.69 23.16
CA LYS A 5 6.56 -17.93 23.85
C LYS A 5 6.09 -19.18 23.09
N HIS A 6 4.88 -19.16 22.54
CA HIS A 6 4.34 -20.27 21.74
C HIS A 6 5.09 -20.48 20.41
N LEU A 7 5.59 -19.40 19.79
CA LEU A 7 6.40 -19.48 18.57
C LEU A 7 7.84 -19.92 18.86
N SER A 8 8.40 -19.56 20.02
CA SER A 8 9.70 -20.05 20.50
C SER A 8 9.67 -21.57 20.68
N ASP A 9 8.77 -22.08 21.53
CA ASP A 9 8.72 -23.49 21.92
C ASP A 9 8.42 -24.48 20.76
N LYS A 10 7.86 -23.99 19.63
CA LYS A 10 7.45 -24.83 18.50
C LYS A 10 8.48 -24.90 17.36
N TYR A 11 9.40 -23.94 17.28
CA TYR A 11 10.33 -23.82 16.15
C TYR A 11 11.80 -23.71 16.56
N PHE A 12 12.08 -23.37 17.82
CA PHE A 12 13.43 -23.16 18.33
C PHE A 12 13.51 -23.68 19.77
N ASP A 13 14.31 -24.72 20.02
CA ASP A 13 14.61 -25.20 21.39
C ASP A 13 15.49 -24.16 22.13
N ILE A 14 14.87 -23.03 22.50
CA ILE A 14 15.50 -21.91 23.21
C ILE A 14 14.71 -21.65 24.48
N ASN A 15 15.34 -21.93 25.62
CA ASN A 15 14.77 -21.65 26.93
C ASN A 15 14.95 -20.16 27.24
N ILE A 16 13.90 -19.35 27.02
CA ILE A 16 13.90 -17.93 27.41
C ILE A 16 13.61 -17.83 28.91
N ALA A 17 14.64 -18.10 29.70
CA ALA A 17 14.72 -17.73 31.11
C ALA A 17 16.01 -16.94 31.27
N ASP A 18 15.91 -15.63 31.06
CA ASP A 18 16.69 -14.55 31.69
C ASP A 18 16.63 -13.29 30.81
N VAL A 19 15.45 -12.66 30.80
CA VAL A 19 15.33 -11.23 30.51
C VAL A 19 14.95 -10.57 31.82
N GLU A 20 15.97 -10.21 32.62
CA GLU A 20 15.77 -9.45 33.85
C GLU A 20 15.67 -7.96 33.50
N ILE A 21 14.44 -7.42 33.44
CA ILE A 21 14.23 -5.97 33.34
C ILE A 21 14.54 -5.37 34.71
N ARG A 22 15.78 -4.93 34.93
CA ARG A 22 16.13 -4.18 36.15
C ARG A 22 15.74 -2.72 36.02
N GLN A 23 14.77 -2.33 36.84
CA GLN A 23 14.32 -0.95 37.01
C GLN A 23 15.21 -0.27 38.06
N THR A 24 16.19 0.52 37.65
CA THR A 24 16.96 1.35 38.58
C THR A 24 16.31 2.72 38.71
N ARG A 25 15.79 3.03 39.91
CA ARG A 25 15.40 4.38 40.29
C ARG A 25 16.66 5.13 40.73
N ASP A 26 17.17 6.02 39.90
CA ASP A 26 17.88 7.19 40.42
C ASP A 26 16.88 8.35 40.57
N GLY A 27 17.09 9.18 41.59
CA GLY A 27 16.16 10.24 41.99
C GLY A 27 16.07 11.44 41.04
N SER A 28 16.40 11.28 39.75
CA SER A 28 16.39 12.37 38.76
C SER A 28 15.15 12.43 37.87
N GLY A 29 14.21 11.49 38.00
CA GLY A 29 12.94 11.52 37.24
C GLY A 29 13.08 11.21 35.74
N ILE A 30 14.26 10.83 35.26
CA ILE A 30 14.50 10.42 33.87
C ILE A 30 14.33 8.89 33.77
N ARG A 31 13.37 8.43 32.95
CA ARG A 31 13.20 7.00 32.64
C ARG A 31 14.18 6.61 31.53
N ARG A 32 15.12 5.72 31.82
CA ARG A 32 16.03 5.14 30.82
C ARG A 32 15.55 3.73 30.46
N PHE A 33 15.46 3.44 29.17
CA PHE A 33 15.26 2.09 28.64
C PHE A 33 16.54 1.68 27.92
N ALA A 34 17.10 0.53 28.28
CA ALA A 34 18.19 -0.08 27.53
C ALA A 34 17.60 -1.24 26.71
N LEU A 35 17.77 -1.18 25.39
CA LEU A 35 17.57 -2.32 24.51
C LEU A 35 18.93 -3.02 24.39
N VAL A 36 19.02 -4.29 24.76
CA VAL A 36 20.20 -5.11 24.49
C VAL A 36 19.77 -6.16 23.47
N GLU A 37 20.22 -6.02 22.22
CA GLU A 37 20.12 -7.08 21.22
C GLU A 37 21.51 -7.63 20.90
N GLY A 38 21.59 -8.95 20.71
CA GLY A 38 22.66 -9.60 19.97
C GLY A 38 23.52 -10.59 20.76
N ALA A 39 23.15 -11.87 20.74
CA ALA A 39 24.13 -12.96 20.89
C ALA A 39 23.72 -14.14 20.01
N TRP A 40 24.57 -14.48 19.04
CA TRP A 40 24.50 -15.75 18.33
C TRP A 40 24.88 -16.88 19.30
N ILE A 41 23.98 -17.81 19.58
CA ILE A 41 24.29 -19.01 20.37
C ILE A 41 24.89 -20.06 19.43
N MET A 42 26.18 -20.30 19.57
CA MET A 42 26.88 -21.42 18.93
C MET A 42 26.63 -22.70 19.75
N VAL A 43 25.84 -23.63 19.23
CA VAL A 43 25.65 -24.97 19.82
C VAL A 43 26.85 -25.84 19.46
N VAL A 44 27.74 -26.09 20.41
CA VAL A 44 28.80 -27.10 20.26
C VAL A 44 28.27 -28.45 20.74
N VAL A 45 27.98 -29.34 19.79
CA VAL A 45 27.72 -30.76 20.08
C VAL A 45 29.04 -31.42 20.46
N LYS A 46 29.21 -31.74 21.74
CA LYS A 46 30.40 -32.43 22.24
C LYS A 46 30.29 -33.92 21.89
N SER A 47 30.82 -34.34 20.75
CA SER A 47 31.11 -35.76 20.51
C SER A 47 32.33 -36.15 21.34
N GLY A 48 32.18 -37.18 22.17
CA GLY A 48 33.23 -37.65 23.05
C GLY A 48 34.34 -38.34 22.28
N ILE A 49 35.43 -37.64 22.02
CA ILE A 49 36.72 -38.22 21.64
C ILE A 49 37.75 -37.76 22.66
N LYS A 50 38.27 -38.71 23.46
CA LYS A 50 39.38 -38.50 24.39
C LYS A 50 40.69 -38.65 23.63
N GLU A 51 41.31 -37.55 23.24
CA GLU A 51 42.74 -37.54 22.90
C GLU A 51 43.50 -36.55 23.79
N LYS A 52 44.68 -36.98 24.26
CA LYS A 52 45.57 -36.23 25.14
C LYS A 52 46.26 -35.13 24.33
N PHE A 53 45.77 -33.89 24.42
CA PHE A 53 46.49 -32.73 23.89
C PHE A 53 47.56 -32.24 24.88
N ASN A 54 48.75 -31.96 24.37
CA ASN A 54 49.89 -31.44 25.13
C ASN A 54 49.63 -29.97 25.55
N GLN A 55 50.07 -29.57 26.75
CA GLN A 55 49.81 -28.23 27.32
C GLN A 55 50.29 -27.06 26.44
N MET A 56 51.30 -27.26 25.58
CA MET A 56 51.77 -26.25 24.61
C MET A 56 50.82 -26.05 23.42
N GLU A 57 50.14 -27.11 22.96
CA GLU A 57 49.19 -27.03 21.84
C GLU A 57 47.89 -26.35 22.25
N PHE A 58 47.46 -26.56 23.50
CA PHE A 58 46.31 -25.86 24.06
C PHE A 58 46.54 -24.35 24.18
N GLY A 59 47.77 -23.93 24.53
CA GLY A 59 48.16 -22.52 24.57
C GLY A 59 48.15 -21.86 23.20
N MET A 60 48.63 -22.54 22.15
CA MET A 60 48.58 -22.00 20.78
C MET A 60 47.16 -21.97 20.20
N ILE A 61 46.33 -22.98 20.48
CA ILE A 61 44.92 -22.98 20.06
C ILE A 61 44.14 -21.87 20.76
N LEU A 62 44.40 -21.61 22.04
CA LEU A 62 43.77 -20.52 22.79
C LEU A 62 44.17 -19.13 22.25
N ILE A 63 45.45 -18.94 21.91
CA ILE A 63 45.94 -17.68 21.32
C ILE A 63 45.38 -17.48 19.90
N LEU A 64 45.30 -18.54 19.09
CA LEU A 64 44.67 -18.49 17.77
C LEU A 64 43.15 -18.28 17.88
N PHE A 65 42.48 -18.83 18.90
CA PHE A 65 41.06 -18.58 19.18
C PHE A 65 40.81 -17.14 19.60
N VAL A 66 41.62 -16.58 20.52
CA VAL A 66 41.48 -15.19 20.96
C VAL A 66 41.85 -14.21 19.84
N ALA A 67 42.80 -14.57 18.96
CA ALA A 67 43.14 -13.80 17.76
C ALA A 67 42.13 -13.95 16.60
N SER A 68 41.23 -14.94 16.66
CA SER A 68 40.16 -15.17 15.67
C SER A 68 38.76 -14.86 16.20
N ILE A 69 38.63 -14.35 17.43
CA ILE A 69 37.47 -13.55 17.80
C ILE A 69 37.57 -12.32 16.90
N PRO A 70 36.69 -12.15 15.88
CA PRO A 70 36.62 -10.87 15.22
C PRO A 70 36.40 -9.88 16.35
N THR A 71 37.27 -8.89 16.47
CA THR A 71 37.01 -7.72 17.30
C THR A 71 35.59 -7.31 16.94
N ILE A 72 34.62 -7.67 17.79
CA ILE A 72 33.33 -7.01 17.84
C ILE A 72 33.75 -5.66 18.35
N LEU A 73 34.16 -4.79 17.42
CA LEU A 73 34.18 -3.37 17.62
C LEU A 73 32.78 -3.12 18.15
N ALA A 74 32.70 -2.84 19.46
CA ALA A 74 31.49 -2.31 20.03
C ALA A 74 31.11 -1.16 19.11
N GLU A 75 30.01 -1.33 18.36
CA GLU A 75 29.48 -0.24 17.57
C GLU A 75 29.37 0.95 18.52
N ASP A 76 29.93 2.10 18.13
CA ASP A 76 29.81 3.33 18.91
C ASP A 76 28.32 3.52 19.23
N ILE A 77 27.95 3.32 20.50
CA ILE A 77 26.56 3.50 20.94
C ILE A 77 26.27 4.99 20.79
N SER A 78 25.59 5.34 19.70
CA SER A 78 25.12 6.69 19.49
C SER A 78 23.92 6.94 20.40
N TYR A 79 24.11 7.81 21.40
CA TYR A 79 23.03 8.19 22.30
C TYR A 79 22.14 9.23 21.61
N GLY A 80 20.92 8.82 21.26
CA GLY A 80 19.85 9.73 20.84
C GLY A 80 18.96 10.12 22.02
N THR A 81 18.56 11.39 22.10
CA THR A 81 17.49 11.83 23.01
C THR A 81 16.22 12.05 22.20
N ILE A 82 15.15 11.32 22.53
CA ILE A 82 13.82 11.52 21.95
C ILE A 82 13.00 12.35 22.95
N VAL A 83 12.50 13.51 22.51
CA VAL A 83 11.60 14.36 23.29
C VAL A 83 10.22 14.26 22.66
N VAL A 84 9.23 13.86 23.45
CA VAL A 84 7.82 13.78 23.03
C VAL A 84 7.06 14.93 23.66
N ASP A 85 6.64 15.90 22.85
CA ASP A 85 5.72 16.95 23.27
C ASP A 85 4.27 16.48 23.05
N GLY A 86 3.61 16.09 24.15
CA GLY A 86 2.20 15.67 24.14
C GLY A 86 1.21 16.81 24.31
N THR A 87 1.64 18.07 24.33
CA THR A 87 0.76 19.22 24.60
C THR A 87 0.02 19.73 23.37
N THR A 88 0.52 19.46 22.16
CA THR A 88 -0.06 19.93 20.91
C THR A 88 -0.15 18.83 19.86
N SER A 89 -1.29 18.74 19.18
CA SER A 89 -1.43 17.91 17.98
C SER A 89 -0.96 18.71 16.76
N ILE A 90 -0.05 18.13 15.99
CA ILE A 90 0.48 18.75 14.76
C ILE A 90 -0.30 18.34 13.50
N ALA A 91 -0.98 17.19 13.55
CA ALA A 91 -1.77 16.66 12.46
C ALA A 91 -2.77 15.61 12.97
N GLN A 92 -3.76 15.28 12.15
CA GLN A 92 -4.75 14.26 12.45
C GLN A 92 -4.91 13.37 11.21
N THR A 93 -4.89 12.06 11.38
CA THR A 93 -5.17 11.05 10.35
C THR A 93 -6.63 10.57 10.45
N ASP A 94 -7.09 9.72 9.53
CA ASP A 94 -8.34 8.98 9.69
C ASP A 94 -8.15 7.81 10.67
N ASP A 95 -9.22 7.34 11.31
CA ASP A 95 -9.20 6.14 12.16
C ASP A 95 -8.79 4.89 11.34
N ASN A 96 -9.02 4.91 10.03
CA ASN A 96 -8.62 3.90 9.06
C ASN A 96 -7.47 4.43 8.17
N PHE A 97 -6.49 5.09 8.80
CA PHE A 97 -5.35 5.69 8.11
C PHE A 97 -4.64 4.70 7.20
N VAL A 98 -4.39 3.49 7.68
CA VAL A 98 -3.74 2.44 6.89
C VAL A 98 -4.77 1.72 6.02
N CYS A 99 -4.47 1.62 4.73
CA CYS A 99 -5.25 0.84 3.78
C CYS A 99 -4.38 0.00 2.86
N ALA A 100 -5.01 -0.89 2.10
CA ALA A 100 -4.37 -1.71 1.09
C ALA A 100 -5.13 -1.67 -0.23
N THR A 101 -4.49 -2.03 -1.33
CA THR A 101 -5.14 -2.09 -2.63
C THR A 101 -5.31 -3.53 -3.14
N ILE A 102 -6.28 -3.74 -4.02
CA ILE A 102 -6.38 -4.94 -4.87
C ILE A 102 -6.37 -4.46 -6.32
N ASP A 103 -5.46 -5.00 -7.12
CA ASP A 103 -5.23 -4.57 -8.50
C ASP A 103 -6.02 -5.41 -9.52
N TRP A 104 -6.07 -4.94 -10.75
CA TRP A 104 -6.65 -5.59 -11.92
C TRP A 104 -5.64 -6.44 -12.71
N TRP A 105 -4.33 -6.33 -12.45
CA TRP A 105 -3.29 -7.03 -13.22
C TRP A 105 -3.51 -8.55 -13.30
N PRO A 106 -3.62 -9.13 -14.51
CA PRO A 106 -3.73 -10.58 -14.68
C PRO A 106 -2.38 -11.28 -14.45
N HIS A 107 -2.43 -12.60 -14.26
CA HIS A 107 -1.25 -13.47 -14.03
C HIS A 107 -0.14 -13.35 -15.08
N ASP A 108 -0.49 -12.98 -16.31
CA ASP A 108 0.45 -12.83 -17.41
C ASP A 108 1.04 -11.42 -17.51
N LYS A 109 0.71 -10.49 -16.61
CA LYS A 109 1.44 -9.24 -16.45
C LYS A 109 2.85 -9.54 -15.98
N CYS A 110 3.82 -9.20 -16.84
CA CYS A 110 5.24 -9.34 -16.53
C CYS A 110 6.00 -8.03 -16.73
N ASP A 111 6.84 -7.68 -15.75
CA ASP A 111 7.84 -6.63 -15.86
C ASP A 111 9.22 -7.30 -15.75
N TYR A 112 10.24 -6.83 -16.48
CA TYR A 112 11.63 -7.28 -16.24
C TYR A 112 11.84 -8.82 -16.23
N LYS A 113 11.08 -9.56 -17.05
CA LYS A 113 11.09 -11.04 -17.13
C LYS A 113 10.55 -11.77 -15.88
N GLN A 114 9.83 -11.08 -15.00
CA GLN A 114 9.11 -11.65 -13.86
C GLN A 114 7.61 -11.37 -13.97
N CYS A 115 6.76 -12.27 -13.51
CA CYS A 115 5.31 -12.13 -13.53
C CYS A 115 4.72 -12.32 -12.11
N PRO A 116 5.00 -11.40 -11.17
CA PRO A 116 4.76 -11.60 -9.74
C PRO A 116 3.28 -11.47 -9.32
N TRP A 117 2.35 -11.39 -10.26
CA TRP A 117 0.93 -11.14 -10.00
C TRP A 117 0.12 -12.41 -9.78
N ASN A 118 0.52 -13.55 -10.34
CA ASN A 118 -0.25 -14.81 -10.24
C ASN A 118 -1.76 -14.57 -10.46
N TYR A 119 -2.62 -15.31 -9.77
CA TYR A 119 -4.07 -15.15 -9.85
C TYR A 119 -4.65 -14.19 -8.81
N THR A 120 -3.94 -13.11 -8.44
CA THR A 120 -4.33 -12.26 -7.30
C THR A 120 -5.14 -11.01 -7.68
N SER A 121 -5.54 -10.87 -8.94
CA SER A 121 -6.36 -9.74 -9.40
C SER A 121 -7.75 -9.72 -8.78
N ALA A 122 -8.43 -8.56 -8.79
CA ALA A 122 -9.84 -8.45 -8.41
C ALA A 122 -10.74 -9.46 -9.14
N ILE A 123 -10.37 -9.88 -10.36
CA ILE A 123 -11.13 -10.85 -11.17
C ILE A 123 -10.88 -12.29 -10.72
N THR A 124 -9.69 -12.63 -10.25
CA THR A 124 -9.23 -14.03 -10.11
C THR A 124 -8.85 -14.44 -8.69
N LEU A 125 -8.69 -13.49 -7.77
CA LEU A 125 -8.26 -13.75 -6.39
C LEU A 125 -9.16 -14.80 -5.72
N ASP A 126 -8.54 -15.78 -5.05
CA ASP A 126 -9.26 -16.77 -4.27
C ASP A 126 -9.74 -16.16 -2.95
N LEU A 127 -11.02 -15.77 -2.94
CA LEU A 127 -11.68 -15.15 -1.79
C LEU A 127 -12.02 -16.16 -0.69
N SER A 128 -11.88 -17.47 -0.96
CA SER A 128 -12.12 -18.52 0.03
C SER A 128 -10.89 -18.85 0.88
N HIS A 129 -9.73 -18.30 0.53
CA HIS A 129 -8.48 -18.63 1.21
C HIS A 129 -8.50 -18.16 2.68
N PRO A 130 -8.28 -19.05 3.65
CA PRO A 130 -8.44 -18.71 5.08
C PRO A 130 -7.44 -17.66 5.55
N ILE A 131 -6.19 -17.69 5.04
CA ILE A 131 -5.18 -16.69 5.40
C ILE A 131 -5.58 -15.30 4.91
N LEU A 132 -6.18 -15.18 3.72
CA LEU A 132 -6.64 -13.87 3.21
C LEU A 132 -7.70 -13.28 4.13
N THR A 133 -8.69 -14.10 4.51
CA THR A 133 -9.76 -13.72 5.43
C THR A 133 -9.18 -13.27 6.78
N LYS A 134 -8.27 -14.06 7.36
CA LYS A 134 -7.66 -13.76 8.65
C LYS A 134 -6.74 -12.54 8.60
N ALA A 135 -6.01 -12.36 7.51
CA ALA A 135 -5.13 -11.22 7.33
C ALA A 135 -5.92 -9.89 7.30
N ILE A 136 -7.11 -9.88 6.70
CA ILE A 136 -7.98 -8.69 6.71
C ILE A 136 -8.66 -8.52 8.07
N GLN A 137 -9.16 -9.60 8.67
CA GLN A 137 -9.83 -9.56 9.99
C GLN A 137 -8.92 -9.19 11.16
N ALA A 138 -7.59 -9.29 10.99
CA ALA A 138 -6.63 -8.77 11.98
C ALA A 138 -6.76 -7.25 12.16
N PHE A 139 -7.21 -6.55 11.11
CA PHE A 139 -7.63 -5.16 11.21
C PHE A 139 -9.08 -5.11 11.67
N ASN A 140 -9.40 -4.24 12.64
CA ASN A 140 -10.78 -4.00 13.04
C ASN A 140 -11.66 -3.61 11.83
N ARG A 141 -11.15 -2.69 11.00
CA ARG A 141 -11.83 -2.22 9.79
C ARG A 141 -10.82 -1.77 8.73
N LEU A 142 -10.37 -2.68 7.87
CA LEU A 142 -9.41 -2.33 6.81
C LEU A 142 -10.11 -1.67 5.63
N ARG A 143 -9.60 -0.51 5.18
CA ARG A 143 -9.98 0.06 3.89
C ARG A 143 -9.24 -0.67 2.76
N ILE A 144 -10.00 -1.11 1.76
CA ILE A 144 -9.46 -1.73 0.54
C ILE A 144 -9.86 -0.90 -0.67
N ARG A 145 -8.87 -0.49 -1.46
CA ARG A 145 -9.07 0.21 -2.74
C ARG A 145 -8.91 -0.77 -3.91
N ILE A 146 -9.97 -0.99 -4.68
CA ILE A 146 -9.89 -1.73 -5.95
C ILE A 146 -9.61 -0.73 -7.07
N GLY A 147 -8.45 -0.85 -7.70
CA GLY A 147 -8.00 0.09 -8.72
C GLY A 147 -6.72 -0.35 -9.43
N GLY A 148 -5.90 0.60 -9.86
CA GLY A 148 -4.66 0.36 -10.60
C GLY A 148 -4.83 0.60 -12.11
N SER A 149 -3.74 0.47 -12.87
CA SER A 149 -3.67 0.99 -14.25
C SER A 149 -4.75 0.44 -15.20
N LEU A 150 -5.19 -0.82 -15.03
CA LEU A 150 -6.22 -1.38 -15.91
C LEU A 150 -7.65 -0.94 -15.58
N GLN A 151 -7.88 -0.21 -14.48
CA GLN A 151 -9.18 0.32 -14.06
C GLN A 151 -9.89 1.08 -15.19
N ASP A 152 -9.15 1.93 -15.91
CA ASP A 152 -9.65 2.72 -17.03
C ASP A 152 -9.88 1.92 -18.32
N GLN A 153 -9.80 0.59 -18.23
CA GLN A 153 -10.10 -0.36 -19.29
C GLN A 153 -11.12 -1.42 -18.86
N VAL A 154 -11.65 -1.33 -17.64
CA VAL A 154 -12.68 -2.25 -17.12
C VAL A 154 -14.05 -1.85 -17.67
N LEU A 155 -14.77 -2.83 -18.21
CA LEU A 155 -16.19 -2.76 -18.53
C LEU A 155 -16.99 -3.47 -17.43
N TYR A 156 -18.12 -2.93 -17.02
CA TYR A 156 -19.00 -3.59 -16.05
C TYR A 156 -20.11 -4.34 -16.80
N ASN A 157 -20.26 -5.65 -16.58
CA ASN A 157 -21.26 -6.49 -17.27
C ASN A 157 -22.67 -6.32 -16.69
N VAL A 158 -23.22 -5.12 -16.84
CA VAL A 158 -24.46 -4.72 -16.21
C VAL A 158 -25.22 -3.74 -17.10
N GLY A 159 -26.55 -3.73 -16.96
CA GLY A 159 -27.42 -2.91 -17.79
C GLY A 159 -27.34 -3.32 -19.26
N ASN A 160 -27.30 -2.31 -20.14
CA ASN A 160 -27.29 -2.51 -21.59
C ASN A 160 -25.86 -2.45 -22.17
N LEU A 161 -24.93 -3.21 -21.59
CA LEU A 161 -23.56 -3.27 -22.09
C LEU A 161 -23.54 -3.76 -23.55
N LYS A 162 -23.17 -2.86 -24.48
CA LYS A 162 -23.20 -3.14 -25.93
C LYS A 162 -22.03 -3.98 -26.43
N SER A 163 -20.96 -4.08 -25.63
CA SER A 163 -19.73 -4.78 -26.00
C SER A 163 -19.65 -6.14 -25.32
N PRO A 164 -19.07 -7.16 -25.96
CA PRO A 164 -18.90 -8.47 -25.34
C PRO A 164 -17.99 -8.36 -24.11
N CYS A 165 -18.41 -9.01 -23.02
CA CYS A 165 -17.69 -9.01 -21.76
C CYS A 165 -16.62 -10.11 -21.75
N HIS A 166 -15.36 -9.72 -21.92
CA HIS A 166 -14.22 -10.63 -21.93
C HIS A 166 -13.21 -10.27 -20.82
N PRO A 167 -12.48 -11.26 -20.28
CA PRO A 167 -11.38 -10.98 -19.36
C PRO A 167 -10.27 -10.21 -20.08
N PHE A 168 -9.41 -9.55 -19.31
CA PHE A 168 -8.18 -8.95 -19.83
C PHE A 168 -7.35 -10.00 -20.58
N ARG A 169 -6.80 -9.59 -21.73
CA ARG A 169 -5.86 -10.38 -22.51
C ARG A 169 -4.70 -9.50 -22.93
N LYS A 170 -3.51 -10.08 -23.04
CA LYS A 170 -2.40 -9.41 -23.71
C LYS A 170 -2.81 -8.98 -25.10
N MET A 171 -2.58 -7.72 -25.40
CA MET A 171 -2.90 -7.13 -26.68
C MET A 171 -1.79 -6.16 -27.05
N LYS A 172 -1.06 -6.50 -28.11
CA LYS A 172 -0.04 -5.62 -28.67
C LYS A 172 -0.72 -4.29 -29.06
N HIS A 173 -0.14 -3.17 -28.62
CA HIS A 173 -0.69 -1.82 -28.79
C HIS A 173 -1.93 -1.47 -27.97
N GLY A 174 -2.44 -2.38 -27.13
CA GLY A 174 -3.42 -2.05 -26.09
C GLY A 174 -2.84 -1.07 -25.06
N LEU A 175 -3.70 -0.34 -24.34
CA LEU A 175 -3.22 0.54 -23.27
C LEU A 175 -2.62 -0.36 -22.16
N PHE A 176 -1.38 -0.05 -21.78
CA PHE A 176 -0.53 -0.89 -20.95
C PHE A 176 -0.25 -2.31 -21.48
N GLY A 177 -0.46 -2.55 -22.79
CA GLY A 177 -0.25 -3.87 -23.39
C GLY A 177 -1.39 -4.86 -23.19
N PHE A 178 -2.56 -4.40 -22.75
CA PHE A 178 -3.73 -5.23 -22.51
C PHE A 178 -4.96 -4.73 -23.28
N SER A 179 -5.89 -5.64 -23.52
CA SER A 179 -7.22 -5.33 -24.02
C SER A 179 -8.05 -4.58 -22.97
N LYS A 180 -9.25 -4.14 -23.36
CA LYS A 180 -10.32 -3.94 -22.36
C LYS A 180 -10.58 -5.26 -21.64
N GLY A 181 -10.86 -5.16 -20.35
CA GLY A 181 -11.29 -6.28 -19.51
C GLY A 181 -12.71 -6.05 -19.03
N CYS A 182 -13.30 -7.04 -18.39
CA CYS A 182 -14.67 -6.95 -17.97
C CYS A 182 -14.89 -7.58 -16.60
N LEU A 183 -15.56 -6.84 -15.71
CA LEU A 183 -16.03 -7.30 -14.42
C LEU A 183 -17.43 -7.90 -14.59
N GLN A 184 -17.52 -9.21 -14.43
CA GLN A 184 -18.79 -9.93 -14.38
C GLN A 184 -19.51 -9.61 -13.06
N MET A 185 -20.82 -9.36 -13.08
CA MET A 185 -21.57 -9.03 -11.86
C MET A 185 -21.58 -10.18 -10.85
N LYS A 186 -21.51 -11.45 -11.30
CA LYS A 186 -21.29 -12.58 -10.40
C LYS A 186 -20.00 -12.43 -9.59
N ARG A 187 -18.91 -12.01 -10.23
CA ARG A 187 -17.62 -11.78 -9.55
C ARG A 187 -17.69 -10.57 -8.63
N TRP A 188 -18.40 -9.52 -9.04
CA TRP A 188 -18.67 -8.37 -8.18
C TRP A 188 -19.46 -8.76 -6.93
N ASP A 189 -20.44 -9.64 -7.08
CA ASP A 189 -21.19 -10.22 -5.97
C ASP A 189 -20.24 -10.97 -5.02
N GLU A 190 -19.42 -11.90 -5.53
CA GLU A 190 -18.44 -12.65 -4.73
C GLU A 190 -17.51 -11.73 -3.91
N LEU A 191 -16.99 -10.66 -4.55
CA LEU A 191 -16.16 -9.66 -3.89
C LEU A 191 -16.90 -8.96 -2.74
N ASN A 192 -18.14 -8.51 -2.95
CA ASN A 192 -18.90 -7.81 -1.92
C ASN A 192 -19.33 -8.73 -0.77
N HIS A 193 -19.65 -10.00 -1.04
CA HIS A 193 -19.89 -10.97 0.03
C HIS A 193 -18.65 -11.15 0.90
N PHE A 194 -17.47 -11.25 0.28
CA PHE A 194 -16.20 -11.34 0.98
C PHE A 194 -15.89 -10.08 1.81
N PHE A 195 -16.04 -8.89 1.23
CA PHE A 195 -15.80 -7.62 1.93
C PHE A 195 -16.76 -7.41 3.10
N ASN A 196 -18.03 -7.77 2.95
CA ASN A 196 -19.00 -7.70 4.04
C ASN A 196 -18.64 -8.69 5.17
N ALA A 197 -18.23 -9.92 4.83
CA ALA A 197 -17.82 -10.93 5.81
C ALA A 197 -16.51 -10.59 6.55
N THR A 198 -15.73 -9.65 6.02
CA THR A 198 -14.45 -9.19 6.59
C THR A 198 -14.49 -7.73 7.06
N SER A 199 -15.68 -7.12 7.12
CA SER A 199 -15.89 -5.74 7.59
C SER A 199 -15.04 -4.69 6.85
N VAL A 200 -14.74 -4.92 5.57
CA VAL A 200 -13.92 -4.02 4.75
C VAL A 200 -14.64 -2.72 4.42
N MET A 201 -13.91 -1.60 4.46
CA MET A 201 -14.33 -0.32 3.87
C MET A 201 -13.90 -0.26 2.41
N LEU A 202 -14.85 -0.42 1.49
CA LEU A 202 -14.53 -0.52 0.08
C LEU A 202 -14.44 0.86 -0.59
N THR A 203 -13.29 1.16 -1.18
CA THR A 203 -13.12 2.20 -2.19
C THR A 203 -13.01 1.52 -3.56
N PHE A 204 -13.89 1.88 -4.50
CA PHE A 204 -13.88 1.29 -5.85
C PHE A 204 -13.58 2.33 -6.93
N GLY A 205 -12.59 2.05 -7.76
CA GLY A 205 -12.20 2.90 -8.88
C GLY A 205 -13.03 2.69 -10.14
N LEU A 206 -13.65 3.76 -10.62
CA LEU A 206 -14.46 3.82 -11.83
C LEU A 206 -13.60 4.07 -13.08
N ASN A 207 -14.03 3.51 -14.21
CA ASN A 207 -13.38 3.73 -15.51
C ASN A 207 -13.69 5.14 -16.05
N ALA A 208 -12.69 6.02 -16.02
CA ALA A 208 -12.79 7.41 -16.49
C ALA A 208 -12.50 7.57 -17.99
N LEU A 209 -12.03 6.52 -18.69
CA LEU A 209 -11.80 6.53 -20.14
C LEU A 209 -12.94 5.92 -20.96
N TYR A 210 -13.98 5.38 -20.33
CA TYR A 210 -15.14 4.85 -21.06
C TYR A 210 -15.81 5.94 -21.92
N GLY A 211 -16.05 5.62 -23.20
CA GLY A 211 -16.57 6.56 -24.21
C GLY A 211 -15.54 7.52 -24.82
N ARG A 212 -14.34 7.64 -24.24
CA ARG A 212 -13.29 8.52 -24.77
C ARG A 212 -12.50 7.87 -25.90
N HIS A 213 -11.77 8.72 -26.62
CA HIS A 213 -10.85 8.30 -27.67
C HIS A 213 -9.46 8.91 -27.45
N LYS A 214 -8.44 8.14 -27.80
CA LYS A 214 -7.05 8.59 -27.84
C LYS A 214 -6.92 9.65 -28.94
N LYS A 215 -6.34 10.80 -28.58
CA LYS A 215 -6.06 11.90 -29.51
C LYS A 215 -4.62 11.79 -30.02
N LYS A 216 -3.67 12.35 -29.27
CA LYS A 216 -2.24 12.39 -29.63
C LYS A 216 -1.40 11.98 -28.42
N GLY A 217 -0.37 11.15 -28.64
CA GLY A 217 0.46 10.68 -27.54
C GLY A 217 -0.37 9.93 -26.49
N SER A 218 -0.23 10.30 -25.21
CA SER A 218 -1.06 9.79 -24.12
C SER A 218 -2.34 10.60 -23.89
N LEU A 219 -2.63 11.66 -24.65
CA LEU A 219 -3.82 12.49 -24.43
C LEU A 219 -5.10 11.77 -24.89
N TRP A 220 -6.09 11.72 -24.00
CA TRP A 220 -7.44 11.26 -24.30
C TRP A 220 -8.43 12.44 -24.27
N GLY A 221 -9.42 12.38 -25.15
CA GLY A 221 -10.50 13.37 -25.20
C GLY A 221 -11.84 12.79 -25.60
N GLY A 222 -12.82 13.68 -25.77
CA GLY A 222 -14.23 13.31 -25.81
C GLY A 222 -14.86 13.40 -24.41
N GLU A 223 -16.19 13.47 -24.37
CA GLU A 223 -16.95 13.41 -23.12
C GLU A 223 -16.84 12.02 -22.51
N TRP A 224 -16.92 11.93 -21.17
CA TRP A 224 -17.02 10.65 -20.50
C TRP A 224 -18.43 10.08 -20.67
N ASP A 225 -18.53 8.85 -21.15
CA ASP A 225 -19.81 8.14 -21.19
C ASP A 225 -20.09 7.54 -19.79
N SER A 226 -20.91 8.23 -19.01
CA SER A 226 -21.23 7.79 -17.64
C SER A 226 -22.18 6.58 -17.56
N SER A 227 -22.73 6.09 -18.67
CA SER A 227 -23.81 5.08 -18.66
C SER A 227 -23.40 3.77 -17.97
N ASN A 228 -22.22 3.23 -18.30
CA ASN A 228 -21.76 1.97 -17.72
C ASN A 228 -21.46 2.10 -16.22
N ALA A 229 -20.85 3.20 -15.78
CA ALA A 229 -20.63 3.49 -14.36
C ALA A 229 -21.95 3.70 -13.61
N ARG A 230 -22.92 4.41 -14.21
CA ARG A 230 -24.24 4.62 -13.62
C ARG A 230 -24.98 3.30 -13.40
N ASP A 231 -24.99 2.41 -14.39
CA ASP A 231 -25.63 1.09 -14.27
C ASP A 231 -24.93 0.22 -13.21
N PHE A 232 -23.60 0.31 -13.10
CA PHE A 232 -22.82 -0.39 -12.08
C PHE A 232 -23.08 0.11 -10.65
N ILE A 233 -23.12 1.42 -10.45
CA ILE A 233 -23.48 2.03 -9.15
C ILE A 233 -24.91 1.62 -8.78
N LYS A 234 -25.85 1.71 -9.73
CA LYS A 234 -27.25 1.34 -9.51
C LYS A 234 -27.41 -0.14 -9.12
N TYR A 235 -26.66 -1.04 -9.75
CA TYR A 235 -26.63 -2.46 -9.38
C TYR A 235 -26.07 -2.67 -7.98
N SER A 236 -24.99 -1.98 -7.62
CA SER A 236 -24.40 -2.08 -6.28
C SER A 236 -25.39 -1.64 -5.19
N ILE A 237 -26.12 -0.55 -5.43
CA ILE A 237 -27.20 -0.09 -4.55
C ILE A 237 -28.34 -1.12 -4.48
N SER A 238 -28.80 -1.67 -5.61
CA SER A 238 -29.92 -2.62 -5.61
C SER A 238 -29.60 -3.94 -4.91
N LYS A 239 -28.31 -4.26 -4.76
CA LYS A 239 -27.81 -5.41 -4.00
C LYS A 239 -27.54 -5.10 -2.52
N GLY A 240 -27.69 -3.83 -2.11
CA GLY A 240 -27.41 -3.38 -0.74
C GLY A 240 -25.91 -3.32 -0.40
N TYR A 241 -25.04 -3.29 -1.40
CA TYR A 241 -23.60 -3.28 -1.18
C TYR A 241 -23.11 -1.96 -0.60
N GLN A 242 -22.22 -2.08 0.38
CA GLN A 242 -21.70 -0.97 1.17
C GLN A 242 -20.41 -0.46 0.51
N ILE A 243 -20.53 0.59 -0.29
CA ILE A 243 -19.38 1.22 -0.95
C ILE A 243 -19.05 2.51 -0.21
N ASP A 244 -17.90 2.55 0.47
CA ASP A 244 -17.51 3.72 1.27
C ASP A 244 -17.14 4.90 0.37
N SER A 245 -16.43 4.63 -0.74
CA SER A 245 -16.04 5.68 -1.67
C SER A 245 -15.96 5.20 -3.12
N TRP A 246 -16.31 6.10 -4.04
CA TRP A 246 -16.06 5.93 -5.46
C TRP A 246 -14.83 6.76 -5.85
N GLU A 247 -13.83 6.14 -6.45
CA GLU A 247 -12.70 6.83 -7.06
C GLU A 247 -12.91 6.98 -8.56
N TYR A 248 -12.52 8.10 -9.18
CA TYR A 248 -12.71 8.32 -10.60
C TYR A 248 -11.39 8.21 -11.39
N GLY A 249 -11.21 7.14 -12.17
CA GLY A 249 -9.99 6.93 -12.97
C GLY A 249 -8.71 6.65 -12.19
N ASN A 250 -7.64 6.33 -12.90
CA ASN A 250 -6.34 6.01 -12.35
C ASN A 250 -5.19 6.62 -13.18
N GLU A 251 -4.36 7.44 -12.55
CA GLU A 251 -3.14 8.04 -13.11
C GLU A 251 -3.35 8.85 -14.41
N LEU A 252 -4.51 9.49 -14.51
CA LEU A 252 -4.87 10.36 -15.65
C LEU A 252 -4.45 11.83 -15.46
N SER A 253 -3.87 12.17 -14.30
CA SER A 253 -3.46 13.53 -13.94
C SER A 253 -2.11 13.93 -14.55
N GLY A 254 -1.91 15.24 -14.75
CA GLY A 254 -0.66 15.77 -15.31
C GLY A 254 -0.36 15.21 -16.70
N ASN A 255 0.79 14.55 -16.84
CA ASN A 255 1.20 13.87 -18.08
C ASN A 255 0.65 12.43 -18.18
N GLY A 256 0.11 11.93 -17.07
CA GLY A 256 -0.41 10.58 -16.85
C GLY A 256 0.59 9.45 -17.05
N VAL A 257 0.13 8.23 -16.78
CA VAL A 257 0.87 6.99 -17.08
C VAL A 257 0.13 6.29 -18.21
N GLY A 258 0.68 6.32 -19.42
CA GLY A 258 0.05 5.73 -20.62
C GLY A 258 -1.17 6.50 -21.17
N ALA A 259 -1.96 7.15 -20.31
CA ALA A 259 -3.13 7.97 -20.64
C ALA A 259 -3.22 9.19 -19.73
N HIS A 260 -3.69 10.33 -20.24
CA HIS A 260 -4.03 11.50 -19.43
C HIS A 260 -5.24 12.26 -19.98
N VAL A 261 -5.90 13.02 -19.10
CA VAL A 261 -7.03 13.90 -19.40
C VAL A 261 -6.75 15.28 -18.80
N HIS A 262 -7.08 16.34 -19.54
CA HIS A 262 -6.91 17.70 -19.02
C HIS A 262 -7.82 17.97 -17.81
N ALA A 263 -7.28 18.68 -16.83
CA ALA A 263 -7.97 19.00 -15.57
C ALA A 263 -9.34 19.68 -15.78
N ASP A 264 -9.48 20.56 -16.78
CA ASP A 264 -10.77 21.20 -17.10
C ASP A 264 -11.87 20.20 -17.47
N ARG A 265 -11.52 19.19 -18.27
CA ARG A 265 -12.47 18.15 -18.67
C ARG A 265 -12.75 17.25 -17.48
N TYR A 266 -11.69 16.75 -16.86
CA TYR A 266 -11.76 15.84 -15.74
C TYR A 266 -12.60 16.40 -14.57
N GLY A 267 -12.44 17.68 -14.23
CA GLY A 267 -13.24 18.36 -13.20
C GLY A 267 -14.73 18.46 -13.55
N LYS A 268 -15.08 18.70 -14.82
CA LYS A 268 -16.48 18.68 -15.28
C LYS A 268 -17.10 17.30 -15.16
N ASP A 269 -16.32 16.26 -15.44
CA ASP A 269 -16.80 14.89 -15.33
C ASP A 269 -17.03 14.48 -13.87
N LEU A 270 -16.23 14.98 -12.93
CA LEU A 270 -16.46 14.79 -11.49
C LEU A 270 -17.71 15.52 -10.99
N ILE A 271 -17.98 16.74 -11.46
CA ILE A 271 -19.25 17.42 -11.17
C ILE A 271 -20.43 16.56 -11.64
N HIS A 272 -20.32 15.98 -12.83
CA HIS A 272 -21.34 15.08 -13.37
C HIS A 272 -21.47 13.79 -12.55
N LEU A 273 -20.36 13.17 -12.16
CA LEU A 273 -20.36 11.98 -11.31
C LEU A 273 -20.95 12.26 -9.93
N LYS A 274 -20.63 13.38 -9.28
CA LYS A 274 -21.24 13.74 -7.98
C LYS A 274 -22.76 13.89 -8.10
N LYS A 275 -23.27 14.44 -9.21
CA LYS A 275 -24.72 14.50 -9.48
C LYS A 275 -25.33 13.09 -9.59
N ILE A 276 -24.67 12.19 -10.33
CA ILE A 276 -25.12 10.79 -10.44
C ILE A 276 -25.16 10.12 -9.06
N ILE A 277 -24.10 10.27 -8.25
CA ILE A 277 -24.04 9.70 -6.91
C ILE A 277 -25.19 10.24 -6.05
N LYS A 278 -25.39 11.57 -6.01
CA LYS A 278 -26.49 12.19 -5.26
C LYS A 278 -27.88 11.72 -5.71
N GLU A 279 -28.08 11.56 -7.02
CA GLU A 279 -29.34 11.06 -7.58
C GLU A 279 -29.60 9.61 -7.16
N LEU A 280 -28.61 8.73 -7.35
CA LEU A 280 -28.77 7.30 -7.14
C LEU A 280 -28.84 6.92 -5.65
N TYR A 281 -28.09 7.62 -4.79
CA TYR A 281 -28.09 7.38 -3.34
C TYR A 281 -29.19 8.17 -2.61
N LYS A 282 -30.09 8.86 -3.31
CA LYS A 282 -31.19 9.59 -2.67
C LYS A 282 -32.05 8.63 -1.84
N GLY A 283 -32.13 8.90 -0.53
CA GLY A 283 -32.88 8.06 0.41
C GLY A 283 -32.12 6.83 0.92
N CYS A 284 -30.86 6.64 0.52
CA CYS A 284 -29.96 5.68 1.17
C CYS A 284 -29.51 6.21 2.53
N GLN A 285 -29.12 5.29 3.43
CA GLN A 285 -28.68 5.63 4.78
C GLN A 285 -27.38 6.47 4.80
N PHE A 286 -26.52 6.30 3.80
CA PHE A 286 -25.28 7.06 3.64
C PHE A 286 -25.03 7.34 2.15
N GLU A 287 -24.30 8.42 1.89
CA GLU A 287 -23.79 8.77 0.56
C GLU A 287 -22.28 8.48 0.53
N PRO A 288 -21.77 7.71 -0.44
CA PRO A 288 -20.34 7.45 -0.55
C PRO A 288 -19.52 8.71 -0.86
N SER A 289 -18.28 8.74 -0.37
CA SER A 289 -17.33 9.79 -0.70
C SER A 289 -16.90 9.71 -2.17
N LEU A 290 -16.62 10.86 -2.79
CA LEU A 290 -16.02 10.94 -4.12
C LEU A 290 -14.52 11.30 -4.02
N VAL A 291 -13.68 10.43 -4.57
CA VAL A 291 -12.22 10.49 -4.48
C VAL A 291 -11.60 10.62 -5.87
N ALA A 292 -10.59 11.48 -6.04
CA ALA A 292 -9.86 11.67 -7.30
C ALA A 292 -8.56 12.46 -7.08
N PRO A 293 -7.58 12.48 -8.00
CA PRO A 293 -7.56 11.78 -9.27
C PRO A 293 -6.87 10.42 -9.28
N GLY A 294 -6.36 9.94 -8.14
CA GLY A 294 -5.62 8.67 -8.08
C GLY A 294 -4.41 8.68 -9.01
N GLY A 295 -3.60 9.75 -8.97
CA GLY A 295 -2.45 9.91 -9.86
C GLY A 295 -1.29 10.68 -9.24
N PHE A 296 -0.18 10.81 -9.96
CA PHE A 296 0.97 11.56 -9.45
C PHE A 296 0.65 13.05 -9.28
N PHE A 297 1.10 13.61 -8.16
CA PHE A 297 0.86 15.01 -7.85
C PHE A 297 1.54 15.94 -8.88
N ASN A 298 0.72 16.75 -9.53
CA ASN A 298 1.16 17.87 -10.36
C ASN A 298 0.42 19.11 -9.90
N GLN A 299 1.14 20.07 -9.31
CA GLN A 299 0.51 21.20 -8.62
C GLN A 299 -0.45 21.99 -9.52
N GLN A 300 -0.04 22.32 -10.75
CA GLN A 300 -0.90 23.07 -11.67
C GLN A 300 -2.17 22.29 -12.04
N TRP A 301 -2.04 21.00 -12.32
CA TRP A 301 -3.17 20.15 -12.67
C TRP A 301 -4.12 19.96 -11.48
N PHE A 302 -3.60 19.73 -10.27
CA PHE A 302 -4.40 19.54 -9.05
C PHE A 302 -5.09 20.83 -8.61
N THR A 303 -4.39 21.97 -8.65
CA THR A 303 -5.00 23.29 -8.43
C THR A 303 -6.14 23.53 -9.42
N LYS A 304 -5.90 23.27 -10.71
CA LYS A 304 -6.91 23.47 -11.74
C LYS A 304 -8.11 22.54 -11.55
N LEU A 305 -7.88 21.29 -11.16
CA LEU A 305 -8.94 20.33 -10.83
C LEU A 305 -9.84 20.88 -9.71
N LEU A 306 -9.25 21.33 -8.59
CA LEU A 306 -10.00 21.87 -7.45
C LEU A 306 -10.78 23.13 -7.83
N GLN A 307 -10.18 24.02 -8.61
CA GLN A 307 -10.85 25.23 -9.10
C GLN A 307 -12.04 24.92 -10.02
N VAL A 308 -11.91 23.93 -10.90
CA VAL A 308 -12.95 23.56 -11.87
C VAL A 308 -14.08 22.78 -11.20
N SER A 309 -13.74 21.82 -10.35
CA SER A 309 -14.73 21.00 -9.64
C SER A 309 -15.49 21.81 -8.57
N GLY A 310 -14.81 22.73 -7.90
CA GLY A 310 -15.39 23.58 -6.87
C GLY A 310 -15.74 22.82 -5.58
N SER A 311 -16.37 23.54 -4.65
CA SER A 311 -16.76 22.98 -3.37
C SER A 311 -17.88 21.94 -3.50
N ASN A 312 -17.92 21.00 -2.55
CA ASN A 312 -18.93 19.93 -2.45
C ASN A 312 -18.93 18.88 -3.58
N VAL A 313 -17.85 18.79 -4.35
CA VAL A 313 -17.67 17.74 -5.38
C VAL A 313 -16.72 16.66 -4.90
N LEU A 314 -15.48 17.01 -4.58
CA LEU A 314 -14.45 16.06 -4.14
C LEU A 314 -14.31 16.06 -2.62
N ASP A 315 -14.64 14.92 -2.00
CA ASP A 315 -14.51 14.70 -0.56
C ASP A 315 -13.04 14.41 -0.19
N ALA A 316 -12.29 13.76 -1.10
CA ALA A 316 -10.85 13.58 -0.97
C ALA A 316 -10.11 13.77 -2.29
N ILE A 317 -8.94 14.41 -2.20
CA ILE A 317 -7.95 14.47 -3.28
C ILE A 317 -6.89 13.38 -3.07
N SER A 318 -6.84 12.39 -3.97
CA SER A 318 -5.93 11.26 -3.89
C SER A 318 -4.71 11.43 -4.81
N HIS A 319 -3.52 11.09 -4.32
CA HIS A 319 -2.31 10.98 -5.13
C HIS A 319 -1.58 9.65 -4.94
N HIS A 320 -0.67 9.34 -5.86
CA HIS A 320 0.15 8.12 -5.82
C HIS A 320 1.61 8.44 -5.45
N ILE A 321 2.26 7.52 -4.74
CA ILE A 321 3.66 7.66 -4.29
C ILE A 321 4.49 6.43 -4.69
N TYR A 322 5.51 6.66 -5.53
CA TYR A 322 6.54 5.68 -5.90
C TYR A 322 7.91 6.36 -5.98
N ASN A 323 8.52 6.61 -4.82
CA ASN A 323 9.73 7.44 -4.67
C ASN A 323 11.06 6.64 -4.67
N LEU A 324 11.05 5.32 -4.82
CA LEU A 324 12.27 4.51 -4.89
C LEU A 324 12.77 4.27 -6.32
N GLY A 325 11.87 4.34 -7.31
CA GLY A 325 12.17 4.11 -8.73
C GLY A 325 11.57 2.81 -9.26
N ALA A 326 12.15 2.27 -10.33
CA ALA A 326 11.71 1.02 -10.93
C ALA A 326 12.01 -0.19 -10.04
N GLY A 327 11.14 -1.20 -10.06
CA GLY A 327 11.40 -2.49 -9.41
C GLY A 327 12.69 -3.18 -9.88
N SER A 328 13.18 -2.89 -11.09
CA SER A 328 14.45 -3.41 -11.60
C SER A 328 15.70 -2.62 -11.16
N ASP A 329 15.55 -1.56 -10.37
CA ASP A 329 16.69 -0.71 -10.00
C ASP A 329 17.62 -1.45 -9.02
N PRO A 330 18.90 -1.69 -9.35
CA PRO A 330 19.82 -2.38 -8.45
C PRO A 330 20.14 -1.58 -7.18
N LYS A 331 19.77 -0.29 -7.13
CA LYS A 331 20.03 0.62 -6.00
C LYS A 331 18.87 0.71 -5.00
N LEU A 332 17.80 -0.08 -5.14
CA LEU A 332 16.64 0.01 -4.25
C LEU A 332 17.02 -0.05 -2.77
N VAL A 333 17.82 -1.03 -2.35
CA VAL A 333 18.29 -1.15 -0.96
C VAL A 333 19.03 0.11 -0.50
N SER A 334 19.99 0.60 -1.29
CA SER A 334 20.75 1.81 -0.94
C SER A 334 19.88 3.06 -0.85
N LYS A 335 18.81 3.15 -1.64
CA LYS A 335 17.84 4.26 -1.59
C LYS A 335 16.91 4.17 -0.38
N ILE A 336 16.52 2.96 0.01
CA ILE A 336 15.68 2.72 1.18
C ILE A 336 16.44 3.08 2.46
N LEU A 337 17.75 2.80 2.51
CA LEU A 337 18.59 3.07 3.68
C LEU A 337 19.20 4.49 3.68
N ASP A 338 18.91 5.32 2.67
CA ASP A 338 19.39 6.70 2.59
C ASP A 338 18.30 7.68 3.03
N PRO A 339 18.40 8.30 4.23
CA PRO A 339 17.40 9.25 4.71
C PRO A 339 17.31 10.50 3.83
N ASN A 340 18.40 10.92 3.17
CA ASN A 340 18.36 12.05 2.24
C ASN A 340 17.56 11.71 0.99
N HIS A 341 17.58 10.44 0.56
CA HIS A 341 16.73 9.99 -0.53
C HIS A 341 15.27 9.93 -0.11
N LEU A 342 14.96 9.35 1.05
CA LEU A 342 13.59 9.26 1.57
C LEU A 342 12.95 10.64 1.79
N ASN A 343 13.70 11.61 2.33
CA ASN A 343 13.23 12.97 2.60
C ASN A 343 12.77 13.75 1.35
N LYS A 344 13.16 13.35 0.14
CA LYS A 344 12.80 14.08 -1.10
C LYS A 344 11.29 14.16 -1.33
N VAL A 345 10.54 13.15 -0.90
CA VAL A 345 9.09 13.08 -1.09
C VAL A 345 8.31 14.02 -0.17
N ALA A 346 8.93 14.55 0.89
CA ALA A 346 8.29 15.48 1.83
C ALA A 346 7.70 16.70 1.10
N ASN A 347 8.41 17.23 0.09
CA ASN A 347 7.94 18.35 -0.71
C ASN A 347 6.62 18.05 -1.44
N THR A 348 6.38 16.81 -1.86
CA THR A 348 5.11 16.39 -2.47
C THR A 348 3.96 16.53 -1.47
N PHE A 349 4.15 16.05 -0.25
CA PHE A 349 3.15 16.15 0.82
C PHE A 349 2.91 17.62 1.23
N ILE A 350 3.98 18.39 1.45
CA ILE A 350 3.90 19.82 1.79
C ILE A 350 3.12 20.59 0.72
N ASN A 351 3.45 20.38 -0.55
CA ASN A 351 2.82 21.12 -1.64
C ASN A 351 1.37 20.69 -1.86
N LEU A 352 1.05 19.41 -1.69
CA LEU A 352 -0.35 18.95 -1.74
C LEU A 352 -1.16 19.56 -0.59
N ALA A 353 -0.65 19.52 0.65
CA ALA A 353 -1.32 20.10 1.81
C ALA A 353 -1.60 21.61 1.61
N ARG A 354 -0.61 22.37 1.11
CA ARG A 354 -0.80 23.79 0.75
C ARG A 354 -1.82 24.00 -0.37
N THR A 355 -1.78 23.14 -1.38
CA THR A 355 -2.73 23.19 -2.52
C THR A 355 -4.16 22.97 -2.04
N VAL A 356 -4.38 21.97 -1.18
CA VAL A 356 -5.68 21.70 -0.54
C VAL A 356 -6.10 22.86 0.32
N GLN A 357 -5.24 23.35 1.22
CA GLN A 357 -5.56 24.49 2.10
C GLN A 357 -5.99 25.74 1.32
N THR A 358 -5.36 26.00 0.17
CA THR A 358 -5.58 27.22 -0.61
C THR A 358 -6.76 27.09 -1.58
N HIS A 359 -6.90 25.94 -2.23
CA HIS A 359 -7.79 25.78 -3.38
C HIS A 359 -8.93 24.78 -3.17
N GLY A 360 -8.88 23.98 -2.10
CA GLY A 360 -9.90 22.99 -1.80
C GLY A 360 -9.99 22.65 -0.31
N PRO A 361 -10.16 23.63 0.60
CA PRO A 361 -10.18 23.37 2.05
C PRO A 361 -11.34 22.47 2.51
N TRP A 362 -12.29 22.16 1.63
CA TRP A 362 -13.37 21.20 1.85
C TRP A 362 -12.97 19.74 1.58
N SER A 363 -11.79 19.49 1.01
CA SER A 363 -11.33 18.17 0.61
C SER A 363 -10.17 17.72 1.49
N SER A 364 -10.06 16.41 1.73
CA SER A 364 -8.93 15.81 2.46
C SER A 364 -7.86 15.25 1.53
N ALA A 365 -6.59 15.20 1.96
CA ALA A 365 -5.51 14.62 1.16
C ALA A 365 -5.32 13.13 1.46
N TRP A 366 -5.29 12.28 0.43
CA TRP A 366 -5.14 10.83 0.54
C TRP A 366 -3.96 10.34 -0.32
N VAL A 367 -3.22 9.34 0.17
CA VAL A 367 -2.39 8.46 -0.67
C VAL A 367 -3.25 7.27 -1.06
N GLY A 368 -3.76 7.28 -2.30
CA GLY A 368 -4.64 6.23 -2.82
C GLY A 368 -3.90 4.97 -3.28
N GLU A 369 -2.59 5.09 -3.52
CA GLU A 369 -1.73 3.98 -3.95
C GLU A 369 -0.26 4.31 -3.67
N SER A 370 0.47 3.38 -3.03
CA SER A 370 1.92 3.47 -2.90
C SER A 370 2.58 2.11 -2.70
N GLY A 371 3.66 1.84 -3.43
CA GLY A 371 4.46 0.60 -3.29
C GLY A 371 5.97 0.83 -3.25
N GLY A 372 6.41 2.10 -3.15
CA GLY A 372 7.82 2.50 -3.10
C GLY A 372 8.49 2.39 -4.46
N ALA A 373 8.64 1.16 -4.96
CA ALA A 373 9.14 0.86 -6.29
C ALA A 373 8.00 0.52 -7.26
N TYR A 374 7.90 1.24 -8.37
CA TYR A 374 6.88 1.00 -9.40
C TYR A 374 7.24 -0.24 -10.25
N ASN A 375 6.33 -0.65 -11.16
CA ASN A 375 6.49 -1.87 -11.98
C ASN A 375 6.65 -3.12 -11.12
N SER A 376 5.65 -3.34 -10.25
CA SER A 376 5.48 -4.55 -9.44
C SER A 376 6.46 -4.73 -8.29
N GLY A 377 7.22 -3.71 -7.90
CA GLY A 377 8.19 -3.79 -6.82
C GLY A 377 9.47 -4.55 -7.18
N GLY A 378 10.51 -4.37 -6.35
CA GLY A 378 11.80 -5.04 -6.53
C GLY A 378 11.79 -6.47 -5.99
N PRO A 379 12.19 -7.48 -6.79
CA PRO A 379 12.28 -8.85 -6.30
C PRO A 379 13.35 -8.95 -5.22
N HIS A 380 13.06 -9.67 -4.14
CA HIS A 380 13.95 -9.84 -2.98
C HIS A 380 14.32 -8.54 -2.27
N VAL A 381 13.52 -7.49 -2.48
CA VAL A 381 13.67 -6.19 -1.81
C VAL A 381 12.32 -5.77 -1.26
N SER A 382 11.32 -5.56 -2.12
CA SER A 382 10.00 -5.05 -1.74
C SER A 382 9.16 -6.03 -0.91
N ASP A 383 9.51 -7.31 -0.93
CA ASP A 383 8.90 -8.41 -0.16
C ASP A 383 9.71 -8.74 1.11
N THR A 384 10.76 -7.98 1.43
CA THR A 384 11.67 -8.26 2.54
C THR A 384 11.66 -7.16 3.59
N PHE A 385 12.29 -7.44 4.74
CA PHE A 385 12.33 -6.54 5.89
C PHE A 385 12.90 -5.16 5.55
N VAL A 386 13.86 -5.08 4.61
CA VAL A 386 14.48 -3.79 4.27
C VAL A 386 13.45 -2.78 3.76
N ASN A 387 12.38 -3.22 3.07
CA ASN A 387 11.35 -2.32 2.57
C ASN A 387 10.53 -1.67 3.69
N SER A 388 10.50 -2.27 4.89
CA SER A 388 9.80 -1.72 6.05
C SER A 388 10.36 -0.37 6.51
N PHE A 389 11.65 -0.11 6.30
CA PHE A 389 12.25 1.20 6.60
C PHE A 389 11.60 2.31 5.77
N TRP A 390 11.48 2.08 4.46
CA TRP A 390 10.76 2.99 3.58
C TRP A 390 9.29 3.08 3.99
N TYR A 391 8.62 1.95 4.21
CA TYR A 391 7.19 1.97 4.43
C TYR A 391 6.78 2.74 5.70
N LEU A 392 7.47 2.50 6.82
CA LEU A 392 7.23 3.23 8.07
C LEU A 392 7.58 4.71 7.97
N ASP A 393 8.69 5.05 7.31
CA ASP A 393 9.07 6.44 7.05
C ASP A 393 7.99 7.19 6.25
N GLN A 394 7.43 6.55 5.22
CA GLN A 394 6.37 7.14 4.41
C GLN A 394 5.05 7.31 5.18
N LEU A 395 4.68 6.36 6.04
CA LEU A 395 3.50 6.49 6.91
C LEU A 395 3.66 7.68 7.86
N GLY A 396 4.81 7.81 8.53
CA GLY A 396 5.12 8.93 9.42
C GLY A 396 5.18 10.27 8.68
N MET A 397 5.72 10.29 7.46
CA MET A 397 5.79 11.51 6.66
C MET A 397 4.41 11.94 6.16
N ALA A 398 3.58 11.01 5.70
CA ALA A 398 2.23 11.31 5.24
C ALA A 398 1.35 11.84 6.38
N SER A 399 1.41 11.20 7.57
CA SER A 399 0.62 11.63 8.74
C SER A 399 0.99 13.05 9.18
N LYS A 400 2.28 13.39 9.20
CA LYS A 400 2.78 14.74 9.54
C LYS A 400 2.19 15.86 8.68
N TYR A 401 1.80 15.58 7.45
CA TYR A 401 1.28 16.58 6.51
C TYR A 401 -0.21 16.43 6.23
N HIS A 402 -0.99 16.02 7.24
CA HIS A 402 -2.45 15.93 7.21
C HIS A 402 -3.01 14.97 6.14
N THR A 403 -2.22 13.98 5.69
CA THR A 403 -2.75 12.90 4.86
C THR A 403 -3.66 12.02 5.72
N LYS A 404 -4.89 11.82 5.28
CA LYS A 404 -5.91 11.09 6.07
C LYS A 404 -5.88 9.60 5.85
N VAL A 405 -5.48 9.14 4.67
CA VAL A 405 -5.53 7.73 4.26
C VAL A 405 -4.27 7.40 3.45
N TYR A 406 -3.68 6.23 3.67
CA TYR A 406 -2.48 5.74 3.00
C TYR A 406 -2.61 4.28 2.56
N CYS A 407 -2.79 4.07 1.26
CA CYS A 407 -3.04 2.75 0.69
C CYS A 407 -1.78 2.11 0.15
N ARG A 408 -1.38 1.01 0.78
CA ARG A 408 -0.30 0.15 0.30
C ARG A 408 -0.74 -0.63 -0.93
N GLN A 409 -0.01 -0.39 -2.01
CA GLN A 409 0.03 -1.25 -3.18
C GLN A 409 0.97 -2.43 -2.86
N THR A 410 0.47 -3.65 -2.68
CA THR A 410 -0.93 -4.13 -2.66
C THR A 410 -1.20 -4.95 -1.40
N LEU A 411 -2.46 -5.30 -1.12
CA LEU A 411 -2.78 -6.39 -0.20
C LEU A 411 -2.10 -7.70 -0.64
N ILE A 412 -2.20 -8.03 -1.92
CA ILE A 412 -1.62 -9.25 -2.50
C ILE A 412 -1.33 -9.06 -4.00
N GLY A 413 -0.21 -9.61 -4.47
CA GLY A 413 0.24 -9.52 -5.87
C GLY A 413 1.34 -8.49 -6.10
N GLY A 414 2.28 -8.79 -7.00
CA GLY A 414 3.51 -8.01 -7.09
C GLY A 414 4.47 -8.33 -5.95
N ASN A 415 5.74 -7.92 -6.11
CA ASN A 415 6.78 -8.12 -5.10
C ASN A 415 6.58 -7.22 -3.88
N TYR A 416 5.76 -6.18 -3.96
CA TYR A 416 5.45 -5.28 -2.84
C TYR A 416 4.22 -5.72 -2.02
N GLY A 417 3.58 -6.85 -2.37
CA GLY A 417 2.35 -7.29 -1.75
C GLY A 417 2.52 -7.50 -0.25
N LEU A 418 1.53 -7.12 0.56
CA LEU A 418 1.53 -7.40 1.99
C LEU A 418 1.46 -8.91 2.27
N LEU A 419 0.77 -9.65 1.40
CA LEU A 419 0.73 -11.10 1.41
C LEU A 419 1.50 -11.65 0.21
N ASN A 420 2.19 -12.78 0.42
CA ASN A 420 2.82 -13.52 -0.66
C ASN A 420 1.76 -13.98 -1.68
N ALA A 421 2.03 -13.74 -2.97
CA ALA A 421 1.06 -13.96 -4.05
C ALA A 421 0.70 -15.44 -4.30
N THR A 422 1.44 -16.40 -3.74
CA THR A 422 1.18 -17.84 -3.89
C THR A 422 0.77 -18.48 -2.57
N THR A 423 1.46 -18.16 -1.47
CA THR A 423 1.23 -18.81 -0.17
C THR A 423 0.29 -18.05 0.73
N TYR A 424 -0.04 -16.79 0.40
CA TYR A 424 -0.79 -15.83 1.23
C TYR A 424 -0.11 -15.49 2.57
N VAL A 425 1.07 -16.05 2.86
CA VAL A 425 1.81 -15.76 4.10
C VAL A 425 2.16 -14.26 4.12
N PRO A 426 1.94 -13.56 5.23
CA PRO A 426 2.28 -12.14 5.33
C PRO A 426 3.78 -11.87 5.16
N ASN A 427 4.10 -10.91 4.31
CA ASN A 427 5.43 -10.34 4.13
C ASN A 427 5.73 -9.34 5.28
N PRO A 428 7.00 -8.96 5.51
CA PRO A 428 7.39 -8.10 6.63
C PRO A 428 6.60 -6.80 6.78
N ASP A 429 6.21 -6.18 5.66
CA ASP A 429 5.44 -4.92 5.67
C ASP A 429 4.01 -5.06 6.19
N TYR A 430 3.42 -6.26 6.16
CA TYR A 430 2.10 -6.51 6.77
C TYR A 430 2.13 -6.24 8.28
N TYR A 431 3.16 -6.73 8.97
CA TYR A 431 3.34 -6.52 10.40
C TYR A 431 3.68 -5.08 10.78
N ARG A 432 3.86 -4.18 9.81
CA ARG A 432 4.05 -2.73 10.04
C ARG A 432 2.76 -1.95 10.07
N GLN A 433 1.66 -2.55 9.60
CA GLN A 433 0.33 -1.96 9.61
C GLN A 433 -0.42 -2.22 10.92
N GLU A 434 -0.06 -3.29 11.62
CA GLU A 434 -0.75 -3.77 12.82
C GLU A 434 -0.19 -3.16 14.13
N ILE A 435 0.77 -2.23 14.04
CA ILE A 435 1.49 -1.70 15.22
C ILE A 435 0.66 -0.65 16.00
N ASP A 436 -0.46 -0.16 15.45
CA ASP A 436 -1.34 0.80 16.12
C ASP A 436 -2.66 0.17 16.57
N ILE A 437 -2.60 -0.79 17.52
CA ILE A 437 -3.78 -1.28 18.27
C ILE A 437 -3.56 -1.15 19.78
#